data_AF-A0A7J2IYN3-F1
#
_entry.id   AF-A0A7J2IYN3-F1
#
_cell.length_a   1.000
_cell.length_b   1.000
_cell.length_c   1.000
_cell.angle_alpha   90.00
_cell.angle_beta   90.00
_cell.angle_gamma   90.00
#
_symmetry.space_group_name_H-M   'P 1'
#
loop_
_entity.id
_entity.type
_entity.pdbx_description
1 polymer ?
#
loop_
_entity_poly.entity_id
_entity_poly.type
_entity_poly.pdbx_seq_one_letter_code
_entity_poly.pdbx_strand_id
1 'polypeptide(L)'
;MKKKPFPLLLSFLITALLVFLLKYTLKRPRPIAFVSNNDSFPSGHSSMLFTALPFFNGKLFVVWLIISCFFVFVRVWFGLHYLSDILFGAFIGYLVGFVVKRFFKINF
;
A
#
# COMPACT_ATOMS: atom_id res chain seq x y z
N MET A 1 7.32 11.00 -23.98
CA MET A 1 5.93 10.88 -23.49
C MET A 1 5.83 11.57 -22.14
N LYS A 2 5.02 12.63 -21.98
CA LYS A 2 4.82 13.28 -20.67
C LYS A 2 4.33 12.23 -19.67
N LYS A 3 5.05 12.04 -18.56
CA LYS A 3 4.64 11.15 -17.46
C LYS A 3 3.31 11.67 -16.93
N LYS A 4 2.18 11.14 -17.41
CA LYS A 4 0.87 11.53 -16.90
C LYS A 4 0.74 10.90 -15.50
N PRO A 5 0.57 11.69 -14.43
CA PRO A 5 0.41 11.16 -13.08
C PRO A 5 -0.91 10.40 -12.90
N PHE A 6 -1.82 10.52 -13.87
CA PHE A 6 -3.16 9.97 -13.85
C PHE A 6 -3.23 8.46 -13.48
N PRO A 7 -2.44 7.55 -14.08
CA PRO A 7 -2.54 6.13 -13.74
C PRO A 7 -2.09 5.82 -12.31
N LEU A 8 -1.11 6.55 -11.78
CA LEU A 8 -0.68 6.42 -10.39
C LEU A 8 -1.77 6.92 -9.43
N LEU A 9 -2.36 8.08 -9.72
CA LEU A 9 -3.47 8.63 -8.93
C LEU A 9 -4.69 7.70 -8.94
N LEU A 10 -5.02 7.13 -10.10
CA LEU A 10 -6.07 6.14 -10.23
C LEU A 10 -5.76 4.88 -9.41
N SER A 11 -4.51 4.43 -9.40
CA SER A 11 -4.09 3.28 -8.58
C SER A 11 -4.28 3.57 -7.08
N PHE A 12 -3.91 4.76 -6.62
CA PHE A 12 -4.15 5.16 -5.22
C PHE A 12 -5.63 5.19 -4.86
N LEU A 13 -6.49 5.71 -5.74
CA LEU A 13 -7.94 5.72 -5.52
C LEU A 13 -8.51 4.30 -5.42
N ILE A 14 -8.11 3.41 -6.34
CA ILE A 14 -8.55 2.00 -6.34
C ILE A 14 -8.08 1.31 -5.06
N THR A 15 -6.80 1.45 -4.70
CA THR A 15 -6.26 0.87 -3.46
C THR A 15 -6.97 1.42 -2.22
N ALA A 16 -7.23 2.72 -2.16
CA ALA A 16 -7.92 3.36 -1.04
C ALA A 16 -9.32 2.76 -0.83
N LEU A 17 -10.08 2.64 -1.92
CA LEU A 17 -11.43 2.11 -1.91
C LEU A 17 -11.44 0.63 -1.50
N LEU A 18 -10.54 -0.19 -2.06
CA LEU A 18 -10.41 -1.60 -1.69
C LEU A 18 -10.05 -1.79 -0.21
N VAL A 19 -9.05 -1.06 0.28
CA VAL A 19 -8.64 -1.12 1.69
C VAL A 19 -9.76 -0.66 2.62
N PHE A 20 -10.51 0.38 2.24
CA PHE A 20 -11.63 0.87 3.02
C PHE A 20 -12.75 -0.18 3.13
N LEU A 21 -13.12 -0.81 2.01
CA LEU A 21 -14.13 -1.88 2.00
C LEU A 21 -13.69 -3.10 2.84
N LEU A 22 -12.41 -3.50 2.74
CA LEU A 22 -11.87 -4.60 3.53
C LEU A 22 -11.83 -4.28 5.03
N LYS A 23 -11.48 -3.04 5.40
CA LYS A 23 -11.53 -2.59 6.79
C LYS A 23 -12.95 -2.68 7.35
N TYR A 24 -13.90 -2.10 6.63
CA TYR A 24 -15.31 -2.06 7.02
C TYR A 24 -15.92 -3.46 7.21
N THR A 25 -15.48 -4.44 6.41
CA THR A 25 -15.99 -5.83 6.48
C THR A 25 -15.31 -6.66 7.57
N LEU A 26 -13.98 -6.57 7.71
CA LEU A 26 -13.22 -7.47 8.60
C LEU A 26 -13.09 -6.96 10.03
N LYS A 27 -13.17 -5.64 10.25
CA LYS A 27 -13.15 -4.99 11.57
C LYS A 27 -12.12 -5.53 12.57
N ARG A 28 -10.94 -5.89 12.07
CA ARG A 28 -9.90 -6.51 12.90
C ARG A 28 -9.40 -5.49 13.93
N PRO A 29 -9.40 -5.78 15.24
CA PRO A 29 -8.85 -4.88 16.25
C PRO A 29 -7.34 -4.71 16.07
N ARG A 30 -6.80 -3.58 16.52
CA ARG A 30 -5.36 -3.32 16.51
C ARG A 30 -4.64 -4.07 17.64
N PRO A 31 -3.34 -4.36 17.50
CA PRO A 31 -2.56 -4.98 18.59
C PRO A 31 -2.58 -4.13 19.87
N ILE A 32 -2.56 -2.80 19.73
CA ILE A 32 -2.71 -1.85 20.84
C ILE A 32 -4.01 -1.07 20.66
N ALA A 33 -5.01 -1.36 21.50
CA ALA A 33 -6.37 -0.84 21.38
C ALA A 33 -6.47 0.70 21.55
N PHE A 34 -5.55 1.31 22.30
CA PHE A 34 -5.60 2.74 22.63
C PHE A 34 -5.09 3.66 21.52
N VAL A 35 -4.48 3.12 20.45
CA VAL A 35 -3.79 3.95 19.46
C VAL A 35 -4.74 4.48 18.38
N SER A 36 -5.86 3.81 18.12
CA SER A 36 -6.81 4.22 17.09
C SER A 36 -8.09 3.37 17.12
N ASN A 37 -9.26 4.03 17.01
CA ASN A 37 -10.55 3.36 16.78
C ASN A 37 -10.71 2.78 15.36
N ASN A 38 -9.71 2.90 14.49
CA ASN A 38 -9.78 2.37 13.14
C ASN A 38 -9.33 0.91 13.08
N ASP A 39 -10.01 0.13 12.25
CA ASP A 39 -9.69 -1.27 11.98
C ASP A 39 -8.22 -1.44 11.55
N SER A 40 -7.62 -2.56 11.96
CA SER A 40 -6.21 -2.88 11.74
C SER A 40 -5.97 -3.42 10.33
N PHE A 41 -6.78 -4.37 9.88
CA PHE A 41 -6.56 -5.10 8.63
C PHE A 41 -7.32 -4.47 7.44
N PRO A 42 -6.72 -4.36 6.25
CA PRO A 42 -5.27 -4.37 5.99
C PRO A 42 -4.63 -3.01 6.30
N SER A 43 -3.30 -2.94 6.31
CA SER A 43 -2.59 -1.68 6.56
C SER A 43 -2.71 -0.74 5.36
N GLY A 44 -3.39 0.41 5.56
CA GLY A 44 -3.52 1.44 4.52
C GLY A 44 -2.18 2.07 4.12
N HIS A 45 -1.30 2.34 5.10
CA HIS A 45 0.05 2.85 4.83
C HIS A 45 0.86 1.89 3.97
N SER A 46 0.83 0.59 4.31
CA SER A 46 1.50 -0.43 3.51
C SER A 46 0.92 -0.50 2.11
N SER A 47 -0.41 -0.53 1.98
CA SER A 47 -1.07 -0.59 0.68
C SER A 47 -0.71 0.60 -0.22
N MET A 48 -0.71 1.82 0.31
CA MET A 48 -0.35 3.01 -0.45
C MET A 48 1.12 3.01 -0.90
N LEU A 49 2.06 2.72 0.01
CA LEU A 49 3.49 2.71 -0.31
C LEU A 49 3.80 1.71 -1.43
N PHE A 50 3.23 0.50 -1.36
CA PHE A 50 3.43 -0.54 -2.35
C PHE A 50 2.61 -0.33 -3.64
N THR A 51 1.56 0.49 -3.63
CA THR A 51 0.84 0.90 -4.86
C THR A 51 1.73 1.69 -5.82
N ALA A 52 2.61 2.53 -5.29
CA ALA A 52 3.54 3.30 -6.11
C ALA A 52 4.71 2.47 -6.64
N LEU A 53 5.06 1.38 -5.95
CA LEU A 53 6.27 0.60 -6.22
C LEU A 53 6.40 0.12 -7.68
N PRO A 54 5.36 -0.42 -8.35
CA PRO A 54 5.44 -0.83 -9.76
C PRO A 54 5.79 0.30 -10.73
N PHE A 55 5.53 1.56 -10.38
CA PHE A 55 5.80 2.72 -11.24
C PHE A 55 7.26 3.17 -11.24
N PHE A 56 8.09 2.63 -10.34
CA PHE A 56 9.52 2.90 -10.28
C PHE A 56 10.32 1.78 -10.94
N ASN A 57 11.45 2.13 -11.57
CA ASN A 57 12.40 1.20 -12.18
C ASN A 57 13.84 1.51 -11.74
N GLY A 58 14.74 0.53 -11.89
CA GLY A 58 16.17 0.69 -11.62
C GLY A 58 16.46 1.13 -10.17
N LYS A 59 17.35 2.13 -10.01
CA LYS A 59 17.74 2.65 -8.68
C LYS A 59 16.54 3.19 -7.88
N LEU A 60 15.57 3.83 -8.55
CA LEU A 60 14.40 4.38 -7.87
C LEU A 60 13.49 3.28 -7.29
N PHE A 61 13.40 2.12 -7.95
CA PHE A 61 12.67 0.97 -7.41
C PHE A 61 13.28 0.51 -6.09
N VAL A 62 14.60 0.33 -6.05
CA VAL A 62 15.32 -0.13 -4.85
C VAL A 62 15.19 0.88 -3.72
N VAL A 63 15.39 2.17 -4.01
CA VAL A 63 15.26 3.24 -3.01
C VAL A 63 13.83 3.28 -2.46
N TRP A 64 12.81 3.23 -3.33
CA TRP A 64 11.42 3.24 -2.88
C TRP A 64 11.04 2.00 -2.08
N LEU A 65 11.58 0.84 -2.44
CA LEU A 65 11.37 -0.41 -1.69
C LEU A 65 11.95 -0.31 -0.28
N ILE A 66 13.19 0.20 -0.14
CA ILE A 66 13.83 0.37 1.18
C ILE A 66 13.02 1.33 2.05
N ILE A 67 12.62 2.49 1.49
CA ILE A 67 11.77 3.46 2.19
C ILE A 67 10.46 2.79 2.62
N SER A 68 9.79 2.09 1.70
CA SER A 68 8.52 1.42 1.98
C SER A 68 8.65 0.39 3.10
N CYS A 69 9.69 -0.45 3.05
CA CYS A 69 10.01 -1.44 4.08
C CYS A 69 10.28 -0.80 5.45
N PHE A 70 11.06 0.28 5.50
CA PHE A 70 11.32 1.00 6.75
C PHE A 70 10.04 1.56 7.36
N PHE A 71 9.21 2.24 6.57
CA PHE A 71 7.96 2.83 7.05
C PHE A 71 6.97 1.80 7.55
N VAL A 72 6.86 0.63 6.90
CA VAL A 72 5.96 -0.42 7.38
C VAL A 72 6.54 -1.16 8.58
N PHE A 73 7.86 -1.34 8.66
CA PHE A 73 8.52 -1.91 9.84
C PHE A 73 8.21 -1.11 11.10
N VAL A 74 8.32 0.22 11.01
CA VAL A 74 7.95 1.13 12.11
C VAL A 74 6.51 0.90 12.59
N ARG A 75 5.58 0.51 11.70
CA ARG A 75 4.18 0.19 12.10
C ARG A 75 4.07 -1.07 12.95
N VAL A 76 4.90 -2.09 12.70
CA VAL A 76 4.95 -3.30 13.55
C VAL A 76 5.64 -2.96 14.87
N TRP A 77 6.76 -2.24 14.79
CA TRP A 77 7.57 -1.89 15.96
C TRP A 77 6.76 -1.16 17.04
N PHE A 78 5.94 -0.19 16.63
CA PHE A 78 5.04 0.53 17.54
C PHE A 78 3.72 -0.21 17.83
N GLY A 79 3.57 -1.47 17.45
CA GLY A 79 2.38 -2.27 17.70
C GLY A 79 1.11 -1.74 17.03
N LEU A 80 1.24 -0.95 15.96
CA LEU A 80 0.11 -0.34 15.27
C LEU A 80 -0.64 -1.34 14.39
N HIS A 81 0.08 -2.34 13.87
CA HIS A 81 -0.42 -3.34 12.94
C HIS A 81 0.25 -4.68 13.19
N TYR A 82 -0.48 -5.75 12.94
CA TYR A 82 0.11 -7.08 12.85
C TYR A 82 0.94 -7.18 11.57
N LEU A 83 1.94 -8.06 11.57
CA LEU A 83 2.73 -8.35 10.37
C LEU A 83 1.84 -8.76 9.19
N SER A 84 0.77 -9.53 9.43
CA SER A 84 -0.18 -9.92 8.38
C SER A 84 -0.97 -8.75 7.79
N ASP A 85 -1.26 -7.69 8.56
CA ASP A 85 -1.93 -6.49 8.02
C ASP A 85 -1.04 -5.79 6.98
N ILE A 86 0.29 -5.84 7.21
CA ILE A 86 1.29 -5.21 6.37
C ILE A 86 1.56 -6.06 5.14
N LEU A 87 1.77 -7.37 5.29
CA LEU A 87 2.02 -8.24 4.14
C LEU A 87 0.85 -8.21 3.16
N PHE A 88 -0.39 -8.27 3.68
CA PHE A 88 -1.58 -8.22 2.84
C PHE A 88 -1.81 -6.84 2.23
N GLY A 89 -1.54 -5.76 2.98
CA GLY A 89 -1.59 -4.41 2.44
C GLY A 89 -0.59 -4.21 1.30
N ALA A 90 0.67 -4.62 1.51
CA ALA A 90 1.72 -4.55 0.50
C ALA A 90 1.33 -5.33 -0.77
N PHE A 91 0.78 -6.54 -0.59
CA PHE A 91 0.31 -7.38 -1.70
C PHE A 91 -0.80 -6.69 -2.51
N ILE A 92 -1.87 -6.20 -1.85
CA ILE A 92 -2.96 -5.49 -2.53
C ILE A 92 -2.43 -4.27 -3.27
N GLY A 93 -1.65 -3.44 -2.59
CA GLY A 93 -1.11 -2.23 -3.18
C GLY A 93 -0.30 -2.50 -4.44
N TYR A 94 0.67 -3.41 -4.32
CA TYR A 94 1.51 -3.81 -5.45
C TYR A 94 0.69 -4.36 -6.61
N LEU A 95 -0.28 -5.24 -6.34
CA LEU A 95 -1.13 -5.85 -7.36
C LEU A 95 -1.94 -4.80 -8.12
N VAL A 96 -2.59 -3.87 -7.41
CA VAL A 96 -3.35 -2.77 -8.03
C VAL A 96 -2.44 -1.91 -8.91
N GLY A 97 -1.32 -1.45 -8.36
CA GLY A 97 -0.37 -0.61 -9.11
C GLY A 97 0.17 -1.32 -10.35
N PHE A 98 0.46 -2.63 -10.25
CA PHE A 98 0.94 -3.44 -11.36
C PHE A 98 -0.10 -3.61 -12.46
N VAL A 99 -1.34 -3.95 -12.10
CA VAL A 99 -2.45 -4.11 -13.05
C VAL A 99 -2.74 -2.80 -13.78
N VAL A 100 -2.82 -1.68 -13.04
CA VAL A 100 -3.05 -0.36 -13.66
C VAL A 100 -1.88 0.02 -14.57
N LYS A 101 -0.63 -0.14 -14.13
CA LYS A 101 0.55 0.10 -14.98
C LYS A 101 0.47 -0.72 -16.28
N ARG A 102 0.10 -2.00 -16.18
CA ARG A 102 -0.01 -2.92 -17.31
C ARG A 102 -1.15 -2.54 -18.25
N PHE A 103 -2.31 -2.15 -17.73
CA PHE A 103 -3.48 -1.72 -18.48
C PHE A 103 -3.18 -0.46 -19.31
N PHE A 104 -2.51 0.54 -18.71
CA PHE A 104 -2.10 1.76 -19.40
C PHE A 104 -0.82 1.59 -20.24
N LYS A 105 -0.28 0.36 -20.37
CA LYS A 105 0.93 0.03 -21.13
C LYS A 105 2.11 0.95 -20.81
N ILE A 106 2.30 1.27 -19.53
CA ILE A 106 3.37 2.16 -19.08
C ILE A 106 4.67 1.36 -19.03
N ASN A 107 5.49 1.54 -20.06
CA ASN A 107 6.86 1.05 -20.08
C ASN A 107 7.79 2.18 -19.60
N PHE A 108 8.63 1.85 -18.61
CA PHE A 108 9.70 2.71 -18.10
C PHE A 108 11.03 2.02 -18.34
#